data_AF-A0A6G4RG62-F1
#
_entry.id   AF-A0A6G4RG62-F1
#
_cell.length_a   1.000
_cell.length_b   1.000
_cell.length_c   1.000
_cell.angle_alpha   90.00
_cell.angle_beta   90.00
_cell.angle_gamma   90.00
#
_symmetry.space_group_name_H-M   'P 1'
#
loop_
_entity.id
_entity.type
_entity.pdbx_description
1 polymer ?
#
loop_
_entity_poly.entity_id
_entity_poly.type
_entity_poly.pdbx_seq_one_letter_code
_entity_poly.pdbx_strand_id
1 'polypeptide(L)'
;MAFEGPETVRISGNLEDVLLAVCWWDESGLVGTITEPVGSVDGDRTVTASSAFSDVEFAYGPIVTGVEGFRDPGPSVPGTGDVSAVNPTLEAYIEAVRERHAAIDLEEPFPNTD
;
A
#
# COMPACT_ATOMS: atom_id res chain seq x y z
N MET A 1 -13.55 0.59 -0.96
CA MET A 1 -12.28 0.53 -0.20
C MET A 1 -12.13 1.83 0.54
N ALA A 2 -11.75 1.80 1.82
CA ALA A 2 -11.59 2.97 2.66
C ALA A 2 -10.24 2.91 3.39
N PHE A 3 -9.41 3.91 3.20
CA PHE A 3 -8.11 4.02 3.87
C PHE A 3 -8.33 4.59 5.27
N GLU A 4 -7.94 3.84 6.29
CA GLU A 4 -8.16 4.18 7.71
C GLU A 4 -6.89 4.76 8.36
N GLY A 5 -5.76 4.70 7.65
CA GLY A 5 -4.47 5.22 8.07
C GLY A 5 -3.42 5.04 6.96
N PRO A 6 -2.12 5.29 7.26
CA PRO A 6 -1.05 5.07 6.30
C PRO A 6 -0.95 3.59 5.93
N GLU A 7 -1.12 2.66 6.87
CA GLU A 7 -0.89 1.22 6.62
C GLU A 7 -2.17 0.36 6.53
N THR A 8 -3.33 0.93 6.83
CA THR A 8 -4.57 0.14 7.02
C THR A 8 -5.66 0.55 6.04
N VAL A 9 -6.26 -0.45 5.42
CA VAL A 9 -7.38 -0.29 4.49
C VAL A 9 -8.49 -1.28 4.83
N ARG A 10 -9.72 -0.77 4.84
CA ARG A 10 -10.94 -1.57 4.88
C ARG A 10 -11.45 -1.82 3.46
N ILE A 11 -11.64 -3.09 3.13
CA ILE A 11 -12.11 -3.56 1.84
C ILE A 11 -13.47 -4.22 2.06
N SER A 12 -14.44 -3.83 1.24
CA SER A 12 -15.81 -4.36 1.30
C SER A 12 -16.23 -4.81 -0.08
N GLY A 13 -16.92 -5.94 -0.16
CA GLY A 13 -17.41 -6.54 -1.39
C GLY A 13 -17.22 -8.05 -1.42
N ASN A 14 -17.41 -8.63 -2.60
CA ASN A 14 -17.05 -10.01 -2.89
C ASN A 14 -15.98 -9.98 -3.99
N LEU A 15 -14.75 -10.33 -3.63
CA LEU A 15 -13.56 -10.29 -4.47
C LEU A 15 -12.81 -11.61 -4.33
N GLU A 16 -12.49 -12.22 -5.46
CA GLU A 16 -11.72 -13.48 -5.51
C GLU A 16 -10.28 -13.26 -5.08
N ASP A 17 -9.73 -12.08 -5.33
CA ASP A 17 -8.41 -11.68 -4.82
C ASP A 17 -8.28 -10.16 -4.71
N VAL A 18 -7.31 -9.73 -3.92
CA VAL A 18 -6.97 -8.32 -3.72
C VAL A 18 -5.47 -8.15 -3.79
N LEU A 19 -4.98 -7.23 -4.63
CA LEU A 19 -3.60 -6.75 -4.58
C LEU A 19 -3.51 -5.53 -3.66
N LEU A 20 -2.52 -5.54 -2.76
CA LEU A 20 -2.20 -4.40 -1.91
C LEU A 20 -0.86 -3.81 -2.35
N ALA A 21 -0.85 -2.52 -2.69
CA ALA A 21 0.35 -1.79 -3.06
C ALA A 21 0.84 -0.94 -1.89
N VAL A 22 2.13 -1.03 -1.58
CA VAL A 22 2.77 -0.37 -0.44
C VAL A 22 4.11 0.23 -0.85
N CYS A 23 4.39 1.43 -0.37
CA CYS A 23 5.74 2.02 -0.38
C CYS A 23 6.27 2.17 1.05
N TRP A 24 7.59 2.15 1.20
CA TRP A 24 8.28 2.44 2.45
C TRP A 24 9.72 2.89 2.15
N TRP A 25 10.44 3.28 3.21
CA TRP A 25 11.89 3.41 3.16
C TRP A 25 12.55 2.42 4.11
N ASP A 26 13.69 1.88 3.69
CA ASP A 26 14.56 1.06 4.54
C ASP A 26 15.40 1.92 5.49
N GLU A 27 16.21 1.29 6.33
CA GLU A 27 17.07 1.98 7.32
C GLU A 27 18.13 2.90 6.68
N SER A 28 18.43 2.73 5.39
CA SER A 28 19.37 3.57 4.63
C SER A 28 18.69 4.76 3.96
N GLY A 29 17.35 4.87 4.06
CA GLY A 29 16.59 5.92 3.42
C GLY A 29 16.29 5.66 1.93
N LEU A 30 16.49 4.43 1.45
CA LEU A 30 16.14 4.01 0.09
C LEU A 30 14.68 3.59 0.02
N VAL A 31 14.03 3.89 -1.11
CA VAL A 31 12.61 3.58 -1.32
C VAL A 31 12.43 2.12 -1.75
N GLY A 32 11.51 1.43 -1.07
CA GLY A 32 10.98 0.14 -1.46
C GLY A 32 9.52 0.21 -1.86
N THR A 33 9.12 -0.64 -2.81
CA THR A 33 7.71 -0.84 -3.19
C THR A 33 7.38 -2.32 -3.31
N ILE A 34 6.21 -2.72 -2.81
CA ILE A 34 5.67 -4.08 -2.91
C ILE A 34 4.25 -3.97 -3.44
N THR A 35 3.89 -4.89 -4.32
CA THR A 35 2.51 -5.07 -4.76
C THR A 35 2.27 -6.56 -4.91
N GLU A 36 1.49 -7.12 -3.99
CA GLU A 36 1.28 -8.55 -3.90
C GLU A 36 -0.17 -8.87 -3.49
N PRO A 37 -0.65 -10.08 -3.84
CA PRO A 37 -1.97 -10.52 -3.47
C PRO A 37 -2.06 -10.82 -1.98
N VAL A 38 -3.08 -10.27 -1.34
CA VAL A 38 -3.39 -10.49 0.08
C VAL A 38 -4.56 -11.46 0.27
N GLY A 39 -5.10 -12.00 -0.83
CA GLY A 39 -6.17 -13.01 -0.84
C GLY A 39 -7.57 -12.44 -0.97
N SER A 40 -8.55 -13.34 -1.00
CA SER A 40 -9.97 -13.03 -1.22
C SER A 40 -10.62 -12.20 -0.10
N VAL A 41 -11.78 -11.62 -0.44
CA VAL A 41 -12.65 -10.89 0.47
C VAL A 41 -14.09 -11.31 0.22
N ASP A 42 -14.74 -11.89 1.24
CA ASP A 42 -16.18 -12.14 1.25
C ASP A 42 -16.83 -11.26 2.33
N GLY A 43 -17.52 -10.20 1.91
CA GLY A 43 -18.14 -9.21 2.78
C GLY A 43 -17.21 -8.06 3.13
N ASP A 44 -16.59 -8.11 4.31
CA ASP A 44 -15.74 -7.04 4.84
C ASP A 44 -14.42 -7.63 5.36
N ARG A 45 -13.30 -7.01 4.97
CA ARG A 45 -11.97 -7.36 5.47
C ARG A 45 -11.13 -6.10 5.69
N THR A 46 -10.52 -6.00 6.86
CA THR A 46 -9.49 -4.99 7.13
C THR A 46 -8.12 -5.61 6.95
N VAL A 47 -7.25 -4.92 6.21
CA VAL A 47 -5.88 -5.34 5.95
C VAL A 47 -4.93 -4.26 6.42
N THR A 48 -3.92 -4.67 7.19
CA THR A 48 -2.82 -3.81 7.65
C THR A 48 -1.53 -4.30 7.00
N ALA A 49 -0.82 -3.41 6.31
CA ALA A 49 0.37 -3.74 5.52
C ALA A 49 1.43 -4.50 6.31
N SER A 50 1.77 -4.06 7.52
CA SER A 50 2.76 -4.72 8.39
C SER A 50 2.38 -6.16 8.77
N SER A 51 1.09 -6.49 8.79
CA SER A 51 0.61 -7.86 9.03
C SER A 51 0.54 -8.68 7.75
N ALA A 52 0.26 -8.05 6.60
CA ALA A 52 0.18 -8.73 5.30
C ALA A 52 1.58 -9.09 4.77
N PHE A 53 2.57 -8.25 5.08
CA PHE A 53 3.96 -8.38 4.65
C PHE A 53 4.87 -8.61 5.86
N SER A 54 4.57 -9.62 6.68
CA SER A 54 5.25 -9.85 7.97
C SER A 54 6.75 -10.16 7.83
N ASP A 55 7.19 -10.56 6.64
CA ASP A 55 8.59 -10.88 6.35
C ASP A 55 9.41 -9.65 5.91
N VAL A 56 8.79 -8.47 5.82
CA VAL A 56 9.42 -7.23 5.39
C VAL A 56 9.60 -6.30 6.58
N GLU A 57 10.81 -5.76 6.72
CA GLU A 57 11.10 -4.73 7.71
C GLU A 57 10.81 -3.34 7.15
N PHE A 58 9.86 -2.64 7.77
CA PHE A 58 9.45 -1.30 7.38
C PHE A 58 10.08 -0.24 8.30
N ALA A 59 11.34 0.13 8.03
CA ALA A 59 12.08 1.06 8.90
C ALA A 59 11.38 2.43 9.03
N TYR A 60 10.93 3.02 7.93
CA TYR A 60 10.24 4.31 7.91
C TYR A 60 8.90 4.22 7.15
N GLY A 61 8.07 3.24 7.49
CA GLY A 61 6.77 3.02 6.86
C GLY A 61 5.97 1.97 7.64
N PRO A 62 5.06 1.21 7.00
CA PRO A 62 4.65 1.25 5.59
C PRO A 62 3.58 2.31 5.27
N ILE A 63 3.43 2.65 3.99
CA ILE A 63 2.31 3.44 3.47
C ILE A 63 1.63 2.67 2.33
N VAL A 64 0.37 2.30 2.50
CA VAL A 64 -0.48 1.75 1.44
C VAL A 64 -0.75 2.85 0.42
N THR A 65 -0.31 2.61 -0.81
CA THR A 65 -0.45 3.54 -1.94
C THR A 65 -1.76 3.30 -2.68
N GLY A 66 -2.20 2.03 -2.75
CA GLY A 66 -3.42 1.66 -3.44
C GLY A 66 -3.83 0.21 -3.20
N VAL A 67 -5.03 -0.10 -3.67
CA VAL A 67 -5.63 -1.43 -3.61
C VAL A 67 -6.31 -1.72 -4.94
N GLU A 68 -6.14 -2.94 -5.44
CA GLU A 68 -6.87 -3.47 -6.59
C GLU A 68 -7.63 -4.73 -6.18
N GLY A 69 -8.86 -4.86 -6.65
CA GLY A 69 -9.73 -6.01 -6.39
C GLY A 69 -10.13 -6.71 -7.68
N PHE A 70 -10.11 -8.03 -7.65
CA PHE A 70 -10.42 -8.92 -8.77
C PHE A 70 -11.70 -9.70 -8.45
N ARG A 71 -12.64 -9.73 -9.39
CA ARG A 71 -13.93 -10.42 -9.25
C ARG A 71 -13.94 -11.78 -9.91
N ASP A 72 -13.11 -11.97 -10.92
CA ASP A 72 -13.02 -13.22 -11.66
C ASP A 72 -11.78 -14.03 -11.23
N PRO A 73 -11.89 -15.37 -11.16
CA PRO A 73 -10.76 -16.22 -10.84
C PRO A 73 -9.71 -16.18 -11.96
N GLY A 74 -8.45 -15.95 -11.59
CA GLY A 74 -7.35 -15.82 -12.54
C GLY A 74 -6.10 -15.20 -11.90
N PRO A 75 -5.05 -14.93 -12.70
CA PRO A 75 -3.87 -14.24 -12.19
C PRO A 75 -4.19 -12.77 -11.87
N SER A 76 -3.90 -12.35 -10.65
CA SER A 76 -3.98 -10.95 -10.22
C SER A 76 -2.74 -10.19 -10.69
N VAL A 77 -2.87 -9.46 -11.80
CA VAL A 77 -1.78 -8.65 -12.37
C VAL A 77 -1.96 -7.19 -11.94
N PRO A 78 -0.91 -6.53 -11.41
CA PRO A 78 -0.99 -5.12 -11.07
C PRO A 78 -1.44 -4.25 -12.25
N GLY A 79 -2.35 -3.31 -12.01
CA GLY A 79 -2.94 -2.42 -13.00
C GLY A 79 -4.14 -2.99 -13.76
N THR A 80 -4.56 -4.23 -13.48
CA THR A 80 -5.67 -4.88 -14.21
C THR A 80 -6.86 -5.24 -13.33
N GLY A 81 -6.92 -4.76 -12.09
CA GLY A 81 -8.07 -5.00 -11.21
C GLY A 81 -9.40 -4.48 -11.75
N ASP A 82 -10.50 -5.19 -11.47
CA ASP A 82 -11.87 -4.79 -11.82
C ASP A 82 -12.32 -3.53 -11.06
N VAL A 83 -11.80 -3.38 -9.85
CA VAL A 83 -11.99 -2.21 -9.00
C VAL A 83 -10.64 -1.80 -8.42
N SER A 84 -10.40 -0.50 -8.33
CA SER A 84 -9.19 0.03 -7.72
C SER A 84 -9.46 1.28 -6.92
N ALA A 85 -8.59 1.54 -5.95
CA ALA A 85 -8.59 2.76 -5.16
C ALA A 85 -7.16 3.17 -4.84
N VAL A 86 -6.87 4.46 -4.98
CA VAL A 86 -5.61 5.07 -4.57
C VAL A 86 -5.81 5.75 -3.22
N ASN A 87 -4.79 5.73 -2.36
CA ASN A 87 -4.85 6.39 -1.06
C ASN A 87 -4.94 7.91 -1.25
N PRO A 88 -6.07 8.56 -0.88
CA PRO A 88 -6.27 9.99 -1.11
C PRO A 88 -5.39 10.88 -0.22
N THR A 89 -4.78 10.29 0.81
CA THR A 89 -3.90 10.95 1.79
C THR A 89 -2.44 10.57 1.61
N LEU A 90 -2.08 9.94 0.48
CA LEU A 90 -0.75 9.42 0.20
C LEU A 90 0.35 10.48 0.38
N GLU A 91 0.23 11.62 -0.30
CA GLU A 91 1.22 12.71 -0.23
C GLU A 91 1.41 13.23 1.20
N ALA A 92 0.31 13.38 1.95
CA ALA A 92 0.37 13.84 3.34
C ALA A 92 1.08 12.83 4.26
N TYR A 93 0.89 11.52 4.05
CA TYR A 93 1.60 10.49 4.81
C TYR A 93 3.09 10.43 4.47
N ILE A 94 3.45 10.59 3.20
CA ILE A 94 4.84 10.69 2.75
C ILE A 94 5.52 11.88 3.43
N GLU A 95 4.90 13.06 3.34
CA GLU A 95 5.47 14.27 3.94
C GLU A 95 5.60 14.12 5.46
N ALA A 96 4.61 13.56 6.14
CA ALA A 96 4.68 13.33 7.58
C ALA A 96 5.82 12.37 7.99
N VAL A 97 6.15 11.37 7.17
CA VAL A 97 7.32 10.51 7.41
C VAL A 97 8.60 11.32 7.22
N ARG A 98 8.71 12.08 6.13
CA ARG A 98 9.90 12.91 5.85
C ARG A 98 10.12 13.97 6.92
N GLU A 99 9.08 14.67 7.36
CA GLU A 99 9.16 15.64 8.45
C GLU A 99 9.63 15.01 9.76
N ARG A 100 9.06 13.84 10.12
CA ARG A 100 9.46 13.10 11.33
C ARG A 100 10.92 12.67 11.30
N HIS A 101 11.43 12.38 10.10
CA HIS A 101 12.76 11.86 9.86
C HIS A 101 13.67 12.85 9.13
N ALA A 102 13.43 14.17 9.27
CA ALA A 102 14.16 15.20 8.52
C ALA A 102 15.68 15.27 8.80
N ALA A 103 16.17 14.56 9.83
CA ALA A 103 17.59 14.44 10.14
C ALA A 103 18.32 13.38 9.29
N ILE A 104 17.57 12.53 8.57
CA ILE A 104 18.09 11.55 7.62
C ILE A 104 17.64 11.95 6.21
N ASP A 105 18.46 11.61 5.22
CA ASP A 105 18.18 11.91 3.82
C ASP A 105 17.32 10.79 3.23
N LEU A 106 16.00 10.97 3.26
CA LEU A 106 15.06 10.02 2.65
C LEU A 106 14.87 10.34 1.17
N GLU A 107 15.07 9.35 0.31
CA GLU A 107 14.84 9.45 -1.13
C GLU A 107 13.36 9.78 -1.45
N GLU A 108 13.11 10.38 -2.61
CA GLU A 108 11.74 10.68 -3.03
C GLU A 108 11.03 9.39 -3.51
N PRO A 109 9.85 9.04 -2.97
CA PRO A 109 9.23 7.74 -3.22
C PRO A 109 8.58 7.61 -4.59
N PHE A 110 8.22 8.74 -5.20
CA PHE A 110 7.65 8.81 -6.54
C PHE A 110 8.38 9.91 -7.31
N PRO A 111 8.90 9.64 -8.52
CA PRO A 111 9.53 10.69 -9.31
C PRO A 111 8.49 11.77 -9.63
N ASN A 112 8.86 13.04 -9.47
CA ASN A 112 8.05 14.15 -9.96
C ASN A 112 7.87 13.98 -11.48
N THR A 113 6.66 13.63 -11.92
CA THR A 113 6.29 13.69 -13.33
C THR A 113 5.90 15.13 -13.65
N ASP A 114 6.84 15.89 -14.22
CA ASP A 114 6.60 17.13 -14.97
C ASP A 114 5.63 16.91 -16.16
#